data_AF-A0A944XVB0-F1
#
_entry.id   AF-A0A944XVB0-F1
#
_cell.length_a   1.000
_cell.length_b   1.000
_cell.length_c   1.000
_cell.angle_alpha   90.00
_cell.angle_beta   90.00
_cell.angle_gamma   90.00
#
_symmetry.space_group_name_H-M   'P 1'
#
loop_
_entity.id
_entity.type
_entity.pdbx_description
1 polymer ?
#
loop_
_entity_poly.entity_id
_entity_poly.type
_entity_poly.pdbx_seq_one_letter_code
_entity_poly.pdbx_strand_id
1 'polypeptide(L)'
;MITEIPNFTATIALIMFAGYLIKNKLLRIFIILISQVTSDLYIGIYSSMVFVYSAYVVIGLVSPIIMNTLNTKSVLLTSLVSPTIFFIISNFGVWLSSSMYSFNMSGLITCYTAGIPFFDESLISTVIFALTIFSVIKLIAKEQTEIILIKK
;
A
#
# COMPACT_ATOMS: atom_id res chain seq x y z
N MET A 1 -23.04 -4.68 13.77
CA MET A 1 -22.08 -4.16 12.78
C MET A 1 -20.71 -4.49 13.31
N ILE A 2 -19.92 -5.29 12.58
CA ILE A 2 -18.48 -5.24 12.81
C ILE A 2 -18.11 -3.77 12.54
N THR A 3 -17.62 -3.07 13.55
CA THR A 3 -17.08 -1.73 13.40
C THR A 3 -15.87 -1.83 12.49
N GLU A 4 -16.06 -1.66 11.19
CA GLU A 4 -14.94 -1.64 10.24
C GLU A 4 -14.12 -0.39 10.53
N ILE A 5 -12.87 -0.58 10.96
CA ILE A 5 -11.91 0.50 11.08
C ILE A 5 -11.53 0.88 9.65
N PRO A 6 -11.84 2.12 9.22
CA PRO A 6 -11.67 2.50 7.83
C PRO A 6 -10.19 2.44 7.44
N ASN A 7 -9.89 1.91 6.26
CA ASN A 7 -8.54 1.74 5.72
C ASN A 7 -7.58 0.87 6.54
N PHE A 8 -8.05 0.19 7.60
CA PHE A 8 -7.24 -0.79 8.31
C PHE A 8 -7.16 -2.10 7.50
N THR A 9 -6.27 -2.14 6.51
CA THR A 9 -6.15 -3.27 5.58
C THR A 9 -4.69 -3.65 5.32
N ALA A 10 -4.47 -4.84 4.74
CA ALA A 10 -3.15 -5.32 4.32
C ALA A 10 -2.73 -4.83 2.92
N THR A 11 -3.61 -4.10 2.21
CA THR A 11 -3.48 -3.81 0.77
C THR A 11 -2.17 -3.10 0.43
N ILE A 12 -1.85 -2.01 1.14
CA ILE A 12 -0.62 -1.24 0.88
C ILE A 12 0.64 -2.07 1.18
N ALA A 13 0.62 -2.87 2.25
CA ALA A 13 1.73 -3.76 2.58
C ALA A 13 1.93 -4.84 1.49
N LEU A 14 0.86 -5.43 0.98
CA LEU A 14 0.91 -6.39 -0.11
C LEU A 14 1.45 -5.78 -1.41
N ILE A 15 0.99 -4.57 -1.77
CA ILE A 15 1.47 -3.85 -2.96
C ILE A 15 2.95 -3.53 -2.83
N MET A 16 3.40 -3.12 -1.64
CA MET A 16 4.81 -2.87 -1.36
C MET A 16 5.66 -4.13 -1.56
N PHE A 17 5.22 -5.29 -1.04
CA PHE A 17 5.92 -6.56 -1.21
C PHE A 17 5.85 -7.10 -2.64
N ALA A 18 4.72 -6.95 -3.33
CA ALA A 18 4.61 -7.23 -4.77
C ALA A 18 5.60 -6.35 -5.55
N GLY A 19 5.74 -5.09 -5.13
CA GLY A 19 6.77 -4.13 -5.51
C GLY A 19 8.18 -4.70 -5.51
N TYR A 20 8.55 -5.24 -4.34
CA TYR A 20 9.87 -5.79 -4.06
C TYR A 20 10.13 -7.16 -4.73
N LEU A 21 9.18 -8.09 -4.64
CA LEU A 21 9.36 -9.49 -5.03
C LEU A 21 9.29 -9.72 -6.54
N ILE A 22 8.47 -8.93 -7.25
CA ILE A 22 8.26 -9.12 -8.69
C ILE A 22 9.27 -8.29 -9.48
N LYS A 23 10.28 -8.96 -10.04
CA LYS A 23 11.37 -8.32 -10.80
C LYS A 23 10.90 -7.67 -12.10
N ASN A 24 9.94 -8.28 -12.80
CA ASN A 24 9.45 -7.75 -14.06
C ASN A 24 8.49 -6.56 -13.79
N LYS A 25 8.91 -5.36 -14.21
CA LYS A 25 8.17 -4.11 -13.98
C LYS A 25 6.75 -4.14 -14.56
N LEU A 26 6.56 -4.68 -15.77
CA LEU A 26 5.25 -4.75 -16.41
C LEU A 26 4.34 -5.74 -15.67
N LEU A 27 4.85 -6.92 -15.33
CA LEU A 27 4.10 -7.94 -14.59
C LEU A 27 3.64 -7.42 -13.23
N ARG A 28 4.51 -6.70 -12.52
CA ARG A 28 4.17 -6.05 -11.25
C ARG A 28 3.01 -5.07 -11.38
N ILE A 29 3.10 -4.14 -12.34
CA ILE A 29 2.03 -3.15 -12.59
C ILE A 29 0.73 -3.87 -12.94
N PHE A 30 0.82 -4.88 -13.81
CA PHE A 30 -0.33 -5.67 -14.21
C PHE A 30 -1.01 -6.36 -13.01
N ILE A 31 -0.24 -7.01 -12.13
CA ILE A 31 -0.77 -7.69 -10.93
C ILE A 31 -1.46 -6.71 -9.99
N ILE A 32 -0.86 -5.53 -9.75
CA ILE A 32 -1.44 -4.50 -8.89
C ILE A 32 -2.76 -3.98 -9.48
N LEU A 33 -2.79 -3.70 -10.78
CA LEU A 33 -3.99 -3.17 -11.44
C LEU A 33 -5.10 -4.22 -11.52
N ILE A 34 -4.77 -5.47 -11.89
CA ILE A 34 -5.79 -6.52 -12.00
C ILE A 34 -6.38 -6.87 -10.63
N SER A 35 -5.57 -6.86 -9.55
CA SER A 35 -6.09 -7.09 -8.20
C SER A 35 -7.06 -6.00 -7.80
N GLN A 36 -6.72 -4.73 -8.08
CA GLN A 36 -7.57 -3.61 -7.72
C GLN A 36 -8.85 -3.55 -8.55
N VAL A 37 -8.75 -3.74 -9.88
CA VAL A 37 -9.93 -3.83 -10.75
C VAL A 37 -10.87 -4.93 -10.29
N THR A 38 -10.33 -6.11 -9.95
CA THR A 38 -11.14 -7.22 -9.46
C THR A 38 -11.85 -6.83 -8.17
N SER A 39 -11.17 -6.18 -7.23
CA SER A 39 -11.78 -5.67 -5.99
C SER A 39 -12.92 -4.69 -6.27
N ASP A 40 -12.70 -3.72 -7.15
CA ASP A 40 -13.69 -2.66 -7.41
C ASP A 40 -14.87 -3.15 -8.27
N LEU A 41 -14.74 -4.27 -8.98
CA LEU A 41 -15.90 -4.95 -9.58
C LEU A 41 -16.88 -5.50 -8.53
N TYR A 42 -16.38 -5.84 -7.32
CA TYR A 42 -17.23 -6.25 -6.20
C TYR A 42 -17.71 -5.06 -5.36
N ILE A 43 -16.85 -4.07 -5.10
CA ILE A 43 -17.16 -2.92 -4.22
C ILE A 43 -17.98 -1.85 -4.94
N GLY A 44 -17.70 -1.60 -6.24
CA GLY A 44 -18.32 -0.56 -7.04
C GLY A 44 -17.31 0.47 -7.57
N ILE A 45 -17.67 1.09 -8.70
CA ILE A 45 -16.87 2.11 -9.40
C ILE A 45 -17.18 3.50 -8.83
N TYR A 46 -16.14 4.31 -8.61
CA TYR A 46 -16.25 5.66 -8.03
C TYR A 46 -15.33 6.69 -8.72
N SER A 47 -15.63 7.99 -8.55
CA SER A 47 -15.03 9.07 -9.34
C SER A 47 -13.53 9.27 -9.14
N SER A 48 -13.01 8.95 -7.96
CA SER A 48 -11.58 9.10 -7.63
C SER A 48 -10.75 7.84 -7.86
N MET A 49 -11.30 6.76 -8.45
CA MET A 49 -10.62 5.46 -8.56
C MET A 49 -9.26 5.54 -9.28
N VAL A 50 -9.13 6.41 -10.28
CA VAL A 50 -7.88 6.56 -11.04
C VAL A 50 -6.73 7.03 -10.14
N PHE A 51 -7.04 7.84 -9.13
CA PHE A 51 -6.05 8.30 -8.14
C PHE A 51 -5.64 7.18 -7.20
N VAL A 52 -6.56 6.31 -6.79
CA VAL A 52 -6.24 5.10 -6.02
C VAL A 52 -5.32 4.16 -6.82
N TYR A 53 -5.63 3.94 -8.10
CA TYR A 53 -4.87 3.02 -8.95
C TYR A 53 -3.46 3.55 -9.21
N SER A 54 -3.36 4.85 -9.53
CA SER A 54 -2.06 5.51 -9.70
C SER A 54 -1.23 5.49 -8.43
N ALA A 55 -1.84 5.71 -7.25
CA ALA A 55 -1.13 5.60 -5.98
C ALA A 55 -0.54 4.20 -5.77
N TYR A 56 -1.32 3.15 -6.01
CA TYR A 56 -0.85 1.77 -5.91
C TYR A 56 0.26 1.44 -6.91
N VAL A 57 0.15 1.91 -8.15
CA VAL A 57 1.23 1.76 -9.14
C VAL A 57 2.50 2.48 -8.67
N VAL A 58 2.39 3.72 -8.19
CA VAL A 58 3.55 4.47 -7.67
C VAL A 58 4.19 3.74 -6.50
N ILE A 59 3.40 3.24 -5.54
CA ILE A 59 3.90 2.46 -4.41
C ILE A 59 4.64 1.22 -4.91
N GLY A 60 4.04 0.44 -5.82
CA GLY A 60 4.69 -0.75 -6.39
C GLY A 60 6.00 -0.44 -7.11
N LEU A 61 6.11 0.74 -7.75
CA LEU A 61 7.33 1.17 -8.44
C LEU A 61 8.42 1.72 -7.50
N VAL A 62 8.03 2.42 -6.44
CA VAL A 62 8.94 3.05 -5.47
C VAL A 62 9.42 2.04 -4.42
N SER A 63 8.60 1.08 -4.05
CA SER A 63 8.92 0.07 -3.04
C SER A 63 10.24 -0.66 -3.25
N PRO A 64 10.60 -1.18 -4.45
CA PRO A 64 11.90 -1.85 -4.65
C PRO A 64 13.10 -0.89 -4.56
N ILE A 65 12.89 0.43 -4.73
CA ILE A 65 13.96 1.44 -4.62
C ILE A 65 14.29 1.67 -3.14
N ILE A 66 13.27 1.80 -2.30
CA ILE A 66 13.43 1.99 -0.84
C ILE A 66 13.81 0.67 -0.17
N MET A 67 13.09 -0.40 -0.51
CA MET A 67 13.33 -1.76 -0.04
C MET A 67 14.38 -2.47 -0.90
N ASN A 68 15.56 -1.89 -1.06
CA ASN A 68 16.61 -2.47 -1.90
C ASN A 68 17.12 -3.84 -1.40
N THR A 69 16.94 -4.12 -0.12
CA THR A 69 17.36 -5.34 0.58
C THR A 69 16.27 -5.73 1.56
N LEU A 70 16.05 -7.04 1.78
CA LEU A 70 15.01 -7.52 2.69
C LEU A 70 15.50 -7.52 4.14
N ASN A 71 15.42 -6.38 4.82
CA ASN A 71 15.77 -6.23 6.22
C ASN A 71 14.74 -5.39 6.97
N THR A 72 14.79 -5.40 8.31
CA THR A 72 13.79 -4.71 9.13
C THR A 72 13.74 -3.21 8.87
N LYS A 73 14.91 -2.56 8.68
CA LYS A 73 14.99 -1.11 8.45
C LYS A 73 14.33 -0.71 7.14
N SER A 74 14.63 -1.42 6.06
CA SER A 74 14.08 -1.12 4.73
C SER A 74 12.58 -1.41 4.67
N VAL A 75 12.11 -2.48 5.32
CA VAL A 75 10.67 -2.79 5.45
C VAL A 75 9.95 -1.69 6.23
N LEU A 76 10.48 -1.27 7.39
CA LEU A 76 9.89 -0.19 8.19
C LEU A 76 9.82 1.12 7.40
N LEU A 77 10.93 1.56 6.79
CA LEU A 77 10.94 2.79 5.98
C LEU A 77 9.91 2.73 4.84
N THR A 78 9.86 1.62 4.11
CA THR A 78 8.92 1.47 2.99
C THR A 78 7.47 1.42 3.48
N SER A 79 7.21 0.82 4.65
CA SER A 79 5.88 0.77 5.29
C SER A 79 5.38 2.12 5.81
N LEU A 80 6.27 3.09 6.04
CA LEU A 80 5.91 4.47 6.38
C LEU A 80 5.69 5.31 5.11
N VAL A 81 6.55 5.15 4.10
CA VAL A 81 6.47 5.91 2.85
C VAL A 81 5.26 5.52 2.01
N SER A 82 4.93 4.23 1.93
CA SER A 82 3.85 3.72 1.07
C SER A 82 2.46 4.30 1.41
N PRO A 83 1.98 4.27 2.67
CA PRO A 83 0.70 4.90 3.02
C PRO A 83 0.74 6.42 2.90
N THR A 84 1.92 7.05 3.03
CA THR A 84 2.09 8.49 2.79
C THR A 84 1.86 8.84 1.32
N ILE A 85 2.43 8.04 0.39
CA ILE A 85 2.17 8.18 -1.05
C ILE A 85 0.68 8.00 -1.34
N PHE A 86 0.06 6.97 -0.76
CA PHE A 86 -1.37 6.71 -0.92
C PHE A 86 -2.21 7.89 -0.46
N PHE A 87 -1.96 8.39 0.75
CA PHE A 87 -2.67 9.52 1.34
C PHE A 87 -2.62 10.76 0.46
N ILE A 88 -1.44 11.14 -0.03
CA ILE A 88 -1.26 12.32 -0.88
C ILE A 88 -2.05 12.17 -2.17
N ILE A 89 -1.85 11.08 -2.91
CA ILE A 89 -2.44 10.94 -4.25
C ILE A 89 -3.97 10.75 -4.16
N SER A 90 -4.45 9.92 -3.22
CA SER A 90 -5.89 9.65 -3.08
C SER A 90 -6.68 10.88 -2.63
N ASN A 91 -6.19 11.65 -1.65
CA ASN A 91 -6.88 12.86 -1.18
C ASN A 91 -6.85 13.99 -2.21
N PHE A 92 -5.76 14.12 -2.97
CA PHE A 92 -5.76 15.01 -4.12
C PHE A 92 -6.84 14.62 -5.14
N GLY A 93 -6.99 13.31 -5.38
CA GLY A 93 -8.06 12.77 -6.22
C GLY A 93 -9.45 13.12 -5.71
N VAL A 94 -9.70 12.95 -4.41
CA VAL A 94 -10.99 13.32 -3.79
C VAL A 94 -11.25 14.81 -3.95
N TRP A 95 -10.29 15.68 -3.64
CA TRP A 95 -10.44 17.12 -3.81
C TRP A 95 -10.73 17.53 -5.25
N LEU A 96 -10.06 16.91 -6.23
CA LEU A 96 -10.20 17.26 -7.65
C LEU A 96 -11.49 16.70 -8.28
N SER A 97 -11.94 15.52 -7.85
CA SER A 97 -13.04 14.78 -8.51
C SER A 97 -14.35 14.76 -7.74
N SER A 98 -14.36 15.16 -6.46
CA SER A 98 -15.57 15.26 -5.66
C SER A 98 -16.09 16.70 -5.62
N SER A 99 -17.41 16.85 -5.47
CA SER A 99 -18.04 18.13 -5.15
C SER A 99 -18.07 18.44 -3.65
N MET A 100 -17.37 17.65 -2.82
CA MET A 100 -17.42 17.75 -1.36
C MET A 100 -16.63 18.94 -0.82
N TYR A 101 -15.57 19.36 -1.52
CA TYR A 101 -14.68 20.43 -1.08
C TYR A 101 -14.60 21.52 -2.16
N SER A 102 -14.39 22.77 -1.74
CA SER A 102 -14.24 23.87 -2.69
C SER A 102 -12.97 23.72 -3.53
N PHE A 103 -13.07 24.06 -4.83
CA PHE A 103 -11.94 23.98 -5.76
C PHE A 103 -10.98 25.17 -5.62
N ASN A 104 -10.40 25.31 -4.42
CA ASN A 104 -9.42 26.32 -4.05
C ASN A 104 -8.49 25.77 -2.96
N MET A 105 -7.48 26.55 -2.57
CA MET A 105 -6.48 26.14 -1.57
C MET A 105 -7.10 25.79 -0.21
N SER A 106 -8.13 26.51 0.21
CA SER A 106 -8.82 26.25 1.49
C SER A 106 -9.54 24.89 1.48
N GLY A 107 -10.22 24.55 0.37
CA GLY A 107 -10.85 23.25 0.21
C GLY A 107 -9.84 22.11 0.13
N LEU A 108 -8.68 22.34 -0.49
CA LEU A 108 -7.58 21.37 -0.51
C LEU A 108 -7.08 21.07 0.91
N ILE A 109 -6.77 22.11 1.69
CA ILE A 109 -6.32 21.96 3.08
C ILE A 109 -7.38 21.22 3.91
N THR A 110 -8.66 21.58 3.72
CA THR A 110 -9.78 20.93 4.41
C THR A 110 -9.87 19.45 4.06
N CYS A 111 -9.77 19.09 2.78
CA CYS A 111 -9.79 17.70 2.32
C CYS A 111 -8.67 16.87 2.95
N TYR A 112 -7.44 17.38 2.95
CA TYR A 112 -6.30 16.68 3.57
C TYR A 112 -6.43 16.57 5.08
N THR A 113 -6.91 17.62 5.76
CA THR A 113 -7.12 17.61 7.21
C THR A 113 -8.16 16.56 7.60
N ALA A 114 -9.28 16.49 6.85
CA ALA A 114 -10.30 15.47 7.05
C ALA A 114 -9.80 14.04 6.75
N GLY A 115 -8.78 13.91 5.91
CA GLY A 115 -8.14 12.64 5.57
C GLY A 115 -7.19 12.09 6.65
N ILE A 116 -6.73 12.90 7.61
CA ILE A 116 -5.71 12.50 8.60
C ILE A 116 -6.10 11.24 9.39
N PRO A 117 -7.33 11.10 9.93
CA PRO A 117 -7.70 9.88 10.65
C PRO A 117 -7.58 8.61 9.81
N PHE A 118 -7.90 8.70 8.51
CA PHE A 118 -7.77 7.58 7.58
C PHE A 118 -6.31 7.25 7.27
N PHE A 119 -5.43 8.25 7.30
CA PHE A 119 -4.00 8.08 7.14
C PHE A 119 -3.39 7.36 8.34
N ASP A 120 -3.79 7.75 9.56
CA ASP A 120 -3.30 7.11 10.79
C ASP A 120 -3.61 5.61 10.79
N GLU A 121 -4.84 5.23 10.44
CA GLU A 121 -5.24 3.82 10.34
C GLU A 121 -4.47 3.08 9.25
N SER A 122 -4.28 3.70 8.09
CA SER A 122 -3.49 3.13 6.99
C SER A 122 -2.03 2.94 7.37
N LEU A 123 -1.46 3.88 8.12
CA LEU A 123 -0.07 3.85 8.56
C LEU A 123 0.14 2.70 9.55
N ILE A 124 -0.71 2.61 10.57
CA ILE A 124 -0.66 1.57 11.60
C ILE A 124 -0.85 0.20 10.95
N SER A 125 -1.89 0.02 10.13
CA SER A 125 -2.17 -1.26 9.48
C SER A 125 -1.01 -1.68 8.58
N THR A 126 -0.47 -0.76 7.78
CA THR A 126 0.64 -1.07 6.85
C THR A 126 1.88 -1.53 7.60
N VAL A 127 2.24 -0.88 8.71
CA VAL A 127 3.38 -1.30 9.55
C VAL A 127 3.16 -2.70 10.10
N ILE A 128 1.99 -2.96 10.70
CA ILE A 128 1.65 -4.26 11.30
C ILE A 128 1.72 -5.37 10.24
N PHE A 129 1.03 -5.20 9.10
CA PHE A 129 1.02 -6.21 8.04
C PHE A 129 2.38 -6.37 7.38
N ALA A 130 3.13 -5.29 7.20
CA ALA A 130 4.47 -5.34 6.61
C ALA A 130 5.44 -6.16 7.47
N LEU A 131 5.46 -5.91 8.78
CA LEU A 131 6.29 -6.67 9.73
C LEU A 131 5.85 -8.13 9.84
N THR A 132 4.56 -8.39 9.74
CA THR A 132 4.00 -9.75 9.72
C THR A 132 4.50 -10.52 8.50
N ILE A 133 4.31 -9.96 7.29
CA ILE A 133 4.78 -10.56 6.03
C ILE A 133 6.29 -10.78 6.06
N PHE A 134 7.05 -9.78 6.49
CA PHE A 134 8.50 -9.88 6.62
C PHE A 134 8.94 -11.01 7.56
N SER A 135 8.30 -11.13 8.73
CA SER A 135 8.59 -12.19 9.70
C SER A 135 8.31 -13.57 9.13
N VAL A 136 7.17 -13.75 8.46
CA VAL A 136 6.82 -15.02 7.79
C VAL A 136 7.85 -15.38 6.73
N ILE A 137 8.25 -14.45 5.86
CA ILE A 137 9.28 -14.69 4.83
C ILE A 137 10.60 -15.13 5.48
N LYS A 138 11.03 -14.47 6.56
CA LYS A 138 12.27 -14.82 7.27
C LYS A 138 12.23 -16.19 7.93
N LEU A 139 11.10 -16.55 8.54
CA LEU A 139 10.93 -17.87 9.18
C LEU A 139 11.03 -18.99 8.15
N ILE A 140 10.33 -18.86 7.02
CA ILE A 140 10.37 -19.84 5.92
C ILE A 140 11.78 -19.96 5.36
N ALA A 141 12.48 -18.84 5.13
CA ALA A 141 13.85 -18.86 4.60
C ALA A 141 14.85 -19.51 5.57
N LYS A 142 14.68 -19.31 6.88
CA LYS A 142 15.51 -19.93 7.92
C LYS A 142 15.34 -21.45 7.93
N GLU A 143 14.10 -21.93 7.94
CA GLU A 143 13.76 -23.36 7.97
C GLU A 143 14.34 -24.10 6.74
N GLN A 144 14.23 -23.50 5.55
CA GLN A 144 14.83 -24.08 4.33
C GLN A 144 16.36 -24.21 4.44
N THR A 145 17.02 -23.23 5.07
CA THR A 145 18.47 -23.26 5.28
C THR A 145 18.88 -24.38 6.23
N GLU A 146 18.14 -24.58 7.32
CA GLU A 146 18.38 -25.66 8.30
C GLU A 146 18.18 -27.06 7.68
N ILE A 147 17.13 -27.26 6.88
CA ILE A 147 16.89 -28.53 6.17
C ILE A 147 18.03 -28.87 5.21
N ILE A 148 18.59 -27.88 4.50
CA ILE A 148 19.72 -28.09 3.59
C ILE A 148 20.99 -28.48 4.36
N LEU A 149 21.21 -27.93 5.56
CA LEU A 149 22.36 -28.25 6.41
C LEU A 149 22.27 -29.66 6.99
N ILE A 150 21.08 -30.15 7.35
CA ILE A 150 20.87 -31.52 7.87
C ILE A 150 21.06 -32.58 6.77
N LYS A 151 20.79 -32.24 5.50
CA LYS A 151 20.93 -33.17 4.36
C LYS A 151 22.36 -33.32 3.82
N LYS A 152 23.32 -32.52 4.31
CA LYS A 152 24.75 -32.64 3.97
C LYS A 152 25.46 -33.53 4.99
#